data_AF-A0A179SUN5-F1
#
_entry.id   AF-A0A179SUN5-F1
#
_cell.length_a   1.000
_cell.length_b   1.000
_cell.length_c   1.000
_cell.angle_alpha   90.00
_cell.angle_beta   90.00
_cell.angle_gamma   90.00
#
_symmetry.space_group_name_H-M   'P 1'
#
loop_
_entity.id
_entity.type
_entity.pdbx_description
1 polymer ?
#
loop_
_entity_poly.entity_id
_entity_poly.type
_entity_poly.pdbx_seq_one_letter_code
_entity_poly.pdbx_strand_id
1 'polypeptide(L)'
;MDKQDKEKIIERIKKEPGIIKEKLITEFSNLGIEKVSTFVNQSKEITKKQTKDGVRLYIKNKGCLGCLFSILLILLIGSCVGSFNDDNKEKEEETIQSEQQEDSDKEDTEKTEQKEEAERLAEEQRKKEEAERLAEEQRKKEEAERLAEEQRKKEEAERLAEEQRQAEQQQTNVYYKNCDEARSAGAAPVHQGEPGYGKHLDRDGDGVGCDR
;
A
#
# COMPACT_ATOMS: atom_id res chain seq x y z
N MET A 1 22.83 -3.45 -0.85
CA MET A 1 22.11 -2.80 -1.97
C MET A 1 23.14 -2.44 -3.00
N ASP A 2 22.94 -2.88 -4.23
CA ASP A 2 23.90 -2.71 -5.31
C ASP A 2 23.91 -1.25 -5.83
N LYS A 3 24.74 -0.97 -6.84
CA LYS A 3 24.86 0.39 -7.41
C LYS A 3 23.62 0.76 -8.23
N GLN A 4 23.05 -0.19 -8.97
CA GLN A 4 21.93 0.04 -9.88
C GLN A 4 20.64 0.34 -9.12
N ASP A 5 20.39 -0.34 -8.01
CA ASP A 5 19.27 -0.10 -7.10
C ASP A 5 19.33 1.28 -6.47
N LYS A 6 20.53 1.71 -6.05
CA LYS A 6 20.75 3.06 -5.51
C LYS A 6 20.43 4.13 -6.56
N GLU A 7 20.85 3.91 -7.81
CA GLU A 7 20.57 4.82 -8.93
C GLU A 7 19.07 4.89 -9.23
N LYS A 8 18.36 3.76 -9.27
CA LYS A 8 16.90 3.70 -9.44
C LYS A 8 16.15 4.48 -8.35
N ILE A 9 16.57 4.34 -7.09
CA ILE A 9 15.98 5.09 -5.97
C ILE A 9 16.22 6.59 -6.15
N ILE A 10 17.44 7.00 -6.52
CA ILE A 10 17.75 8.41 -6.78
C ILE A 10 16.92 8.96 -7.94
N GLU A 11 16.83 8.23 -9.05
CA GLU A 11 16.04 8.60 -10.23
C GLU A 11 14.56 8.75 -9.89
N ARG A 12 14.02 7.85 -9.08
CA ARG A 12 12.64 7.94 -8.60
C ARG A 12 12.37 9.22 -7.82
N ILE A 13 13.29 9.63 -6.94
CA ILE A 13 13.19 10.89 -6.18
C ILE A 13 13.38 12.11 -7.11
N LYS A 14 14.19 12.01 -8.17
CA LYS A 14 14.30 13.06 -9.20
C LYS A 14 12.97 13.25 -9.95
N LYS A 15 12.29 12.15 -10.27
CA LYS A 15 11.01 12.15 -11.01
C LYS A 15 9.84 12.70 -10.17
N GLU A 16 9.85 12.46 -8.86
CA GLU A 16 8.85 12.98 -7.91
C GLU A 16 9.52 13.68 -6.73
N PRO A 17 9.90 14.97 -6.89
CA PRO A 17 10.52 15.73 -5.82
C PRO A 17 9.53 15.95 -4.67
N GLY A 18 9.94 15.59 -3.45
CA GLY A 18 9.09 15.68 -2.27
C GLY A 18 8.24 14.42 -2.01
N ILE A 19 8.59 13.29 -2.63
CA ILE A 19 8.03 11.98 -2.30
C ILE A 19 8.20 11.68 -0.80
N ILE A 20 7.16 11.11 -0.19
CA ILE A 20 7.15 10.72 1.23
C ILE A 20 8.07 9.51 1.40
N LYS A 21 8.93 9.53 2.44
CA LYS A 21 9.92 8.49 2.73
C LYS A 21 9.27 7.11 2.84
N GLU A 22 8.15 7.01 3.54
CA GLU A 22 7.38 5.78 3.73
C GLU A 22 6.83 5.24 2.41
N LYS A 23 6.35 6.12 1.51
CA LYS A 23 5.90 5.75 0.15
C LYS A 23 7.06 5.18 -0.67
N LEU A 24 8.22 5.85 -0.65
CA LEU A 24 9.41 5.37 -1.37
C LEU A 24 9.92 4.02 -0.82
N ILE A 25 9.93 3.84 0.51
CA ILE A 25 10.32 2.58 1.14
C ILE A 25 9.38 1.44 0.73
N THR A 26 8.08 1.73 0.61
CA THR A 26 7.08 0.76 0.19
C THR A 26 7.26 0.36 -1.28
N GLU A 27 7.51 1.34 -2.18
CA GLU A 27 7.76 1.10 -3.61
C GLU A 27 9.01 0.22 -3.85
N PHE A 28 10.04 0.36 -3.01
CA PHE A 28 11.28 -0.42 -3.09
C PHE A 28 11.39 -1.51 -2.01
N SER A 29 10.27 -1.96 -1.45
CA SER A 29 10.25 -2.96 -0.37
C SER A 29 10.88 -4.30 -0.77
N ASN A 30 10.84 -4.65 -2.06
CA ASN A 30 11.50 -5.82 -2.65
C ASN A 30 13.03 -5.81 -2.49
N LEU A 31 13.65 -4.65 -2.35
CA LEU A 31 15.09 -4.50 -2.10
C LEU A 31 15.46 -4.64 -0.61
N GLY A 32 14.45 -4.73 0.27
CA GLY A 32 14.57 -4.78 1.72
C GLY A 32 14.43 -3.41 2.37
N ILE A 33 13.39 -3.25 3.18
CA ILE A 33 13.01 -2.00 3.87
C ILE A 33 14.18 -1.37 4.63
N GLU A 34 14.94 -2.16 5.41
CA GLU A 34 16.08 -1.65 6.17
C GLU A 34 17.20 -1.14 5.26
N LYS A 35 17.45 -1.79 4.13
CA LYS A 35 18.51 -1.41 3.18
C LYS A 35 18.16 -0.09 2.50
N VAL A 36 16.90 0.08 2.08
CA VAL A 36 16.40 1.31 1.47
C VAL A 36 16.40 2.45 2.48
N SER A 37 15.87 2.22 3.69
CA SER A 37 15.84 3.22 4.77
C SER A 37 17.25 3.69 5.14
N THR A 38 18.20 2.75 5.31
CA THR A 38 19.60 3.06 5.60
C THR A 38 20.24 3.91 4.52
N PHE A 39 20.03 3.57 3.24
CA PHE A 39 20.55 4.34 2.13
C PHE A 39 19.97 5.74 2.04
N VAL A 40 18.64 5.87 2.10
CA VAL A 40 17.97 7.18 2.12
C VAL A 40 18.48 8.01 3.30
N ASN A 41 18.77 7.35 4.43
CA ASN A 41 19.27 8.03 5.62
C ASN A 41 20.73 8.52 5.47
N GLN A 42 21.60 7.71 4.87
CA GLN A 42 23.04 7.97 4.75
C GLN A 42 23.46 8.70 3.46
N SER A 43 22.57 8.80 2.46
CA SER A 43 22.89 9.42 1.17
C SER A 43 23.12 10.92 1.30
N LYS A 44 24.28 11.39 0.83
CA LYS A 44 24.62 12.81 0.75
C LYS A 44 23.89 13.56 -0.37
N GLU A 45 23.28 12.81 -1.30
CA GLU A 45 22.56 13.37 -2.45
C GLU A 45 21.09 13.63 -2.14
N ILE A 46 20.56 13.10 -1.03
CA ILE A 46 19.15 13.22 -0.65
C ILE A 46 19.03 14.24 0.49
N THR A 47 18.17 15.23 0.29
CA THR A 47 17.75 16.21 1.29
C THR A 47 16.40 15.80 1.85
N LYS A 48 16.24 15.86 3.17
CA LYS A 48 15.03 15.44 3.89
C LYS A 48 14.40 16.67 4.53
N LYS A 49 13.08 16.83 4.39
CA LYS A 49 12.31 17.89 5.06
C LYS A 49 11.18 17.26 5.84
N GLN A 50 11.06 17.62 7.12
CA GLN A 50 9.94 17.21 7.95
C GLN A 50 8.68 18.00 7.56
N THR A 51 7.57 17.31 7.32
CA THR A 51 6.26 17.91 7.06
C THR A 51 5.18 17.27 7.93
N LYS A 52 3.97 17.82 7.92
CA LYS A 52 2.82 17.28 8.69
C LYS A 52 2.46 15.85 8.25
N ASP A 53 2.68 15.52 6.98
CA ASP A 53 2.35 14.23 6.38
C ASP A 53 3.52 13.22 6.46
N GLY A 54 4.66 13.59 7.06
CA GLY A 54 5.86 12.75 7.16
C GLY A 54 7.13 13.39 6.59
N VAL A 55 8.15 12.57 6.33
CA VAL A 55 9.46 13.02 5.84
C VAL A 55 9.45 13.05 4.31
N ARG A 56 9.59 14.23 3.72
CA ARG A 56 9.69 14.41 2.26
C ARG A 56 11.13 14.41 1.79
N LEU A 57 11.39 13.73 0.68
CA LEU A 57 12.72 13.51 0.10
C LEU A 57 12.92 14.32 -1.17
N TYR A 58 14.09 14.95 -1.31
CA TYR A 58 14.47 15.76 -2.47
C TYR A 58 15.89 15.43 -2.89
N ILE A 59 16.22 15.53 -4.18
CA ILE A 59 17.61 15.45 -4.63
C ILE A 59 18.29 16.81 -4.46
N LYS A 60 19.49 16.79 -3.88
CA LYS A 60 20.34 17.96 -3.77
C LYS A 60 20.87 18.32 -5.16
N ASN A 61 20.35 19.39 -5.75
CA ASN A 61 20.91 19.93 -6.98
C ASN A 61 22.35 20.38 -6.69
N LYS A 62 23.34 19.58 -7.12
CA LYS A 62 24.72 20.04 -7.28
C LYS A 62 24.61 21.15 -8.33
N GLY A 63 24.71 22.41 -7.92
CA GLY A 63 24.39 23.56 -8.76
C GLY A 63 25.00 23.41 -10.15
N CYS A 64 24.16 23.54 -11.19
CA CYS A 64 24.62 23.58 -12.57
C CYS A 64 25.34 24.91 -12.84
N LEU A 65 26.53 25.11 -12.28
CA LEU A 65 27.42 26.18 -12.74
C LEU A 65 27.87 25.92 -14.19
N GLY A 66 27.83 24.67 -14.66
CA GLY A 66 28.18 24.29 -16.04
C GLY A 66 27.18 24.75 -17.11
N CYS A 67 25.89 24.86 -16.79
CA CYS A 67 24.86 25.29 -17.76
C CYS A 67 24.99 26.78 -18.12
N LEU A 68 25.47 27.60 -17.18
CA LEU A 68 25.74 29.02 -17.42
C LEU A 68 27.03 29.22 -18.22
N PHE A 69 28.04 28.36 -18.02
CA PHE A 69 29.27 28.38 -18.82
C PHE A 69 29.03 27.96 -20.27
N SER A 70 28.14 27.00 -20.55
CA SER A 70 27.81 26.63 -21.93
C SER A 70 27.08 27.73 -22.69
N ILE A 71 26.18 28.46 -22.03
CA ILE A 71 25.48 29.60 -22.66
C ILE A 71 26.44 30.77 -22.87
N LEU A 72 27.34 31.04 -21.91
CA LEU A 72 28.37 32.07 -22.04
C LEU A 72 29.40 31.71 -23.14
N LEU A 73 29.75 30.43 -23.27
CA LEU A 73 30.61 29.94 -24.34
C LEU A 73 29.93 30.11 -25.70
N ILE A 74 28.66 29.69 -25.85
CA ILE A 74 27.88 29.85 -27.09
C ILE A 74 27.73 31.32 -27.51
N LEU A 75 27.55 32.24 -26.55
CA LEU A 75 27.49 33.68 -26.82
C LEU A 75 28.85 34.28 -27.23
N LEU A 76 29.98 33.67 -26.85
CA LEU A 76 31.33 34.10 -27.25
C LEU A 76 31.75 33.58 -28.63
N ILE A 77 31.19 32.44 -29.10
CA ILE A 77 31.43 31.90 -30.45
C ILE A 77 30.43 32.43 -31.50
N GLY A 78 29.36 33.12 -31.09
CA GLY A 78 28.30 33.62 -31.97
C GLY A 78 28.62 34.84 -32.85
N SER A 79 29.86 35.35 -32.85
CA SER A 79 30.24 36.54 -33.62
C SER A 79 30.77 36.25 -35.04
N CYS A 80 30.66 35.01 -35.55
CA CYS A 80 31.20 34.68 -36.86
C CYS A 80 30.30 33.74 -37.69
N VAL A 81 29.10 34.19 -38.07
CA VAL A 81 28.55 33.85 -39.41
C VAL A 81 27.73 35.04 -39.90
N GLY A 82 28.24 35.68 -40.95
CA GLY A 82 27.59 36.77 -41.66
C GLY A 82 26.58 36.29 -42.69
N SER A 83 25.62 37.19 -42.93
CA SER A 83 24.90 37.50 -44.16
C SER A 83 25.12 36.63 -45.40
N PHE A 84 24.02 36.15 -45.98
CA PHE A 84 23.80 36.23 -47.43
C PHE A 84 22.31 36.42 -47.71
N ASN A 85 21.99 37.55 -48.34
CA ASN A 85 20.67 37.96 -48.83
C ASN A 85 20.63 37.83 -50.37
N ASP A 86 19.41 37.94 -50.91
CA ASP A 86 19.00 38.40 -52.25
C ASP A 86 18.66 37.38 -53.36
N ASP A 87 17.34 37.22 -53.55
CA ASP A 87 16.50 37.60 -54.71
C ASP A 87 16.80 37.13 -56.16
N ASN A 88 15.87 36.35 -56.74
CA ASN A 88 15.26 36.55 -58.09
C ASN A 88 14.19 35.45 -58.34
N LYS A 89 12.89 35.75 -58.42
CA LYS A 89 12.09 36.33 -59.53
C LYS A 89 11.69 35.35 -60.64
N GLU A 90 10.41 34.98 -60.55
CA GLU A 90 9.38 34.72 -61.59
C GLU A 90 9.64 33.87 -62.85
N LYS A 91 8.77 32.84 -62.94
CA LYS A 91 7.95 32.38 -64.08
C LYS A 91 8.61 32.12 -65.45
N GLU A 92 8.49 30.88 -65.90
CA GLU A 92 7.68 30.58 -67.10
C GLU A 92 7.28 29.09 -67.11
N GLU A 93 6.05 28.85 -67.58
CA GLU A 93 5.42 27.54 -67.75
C GLU A 93 6.11 26.71 -68.83
N GLU A 94 6.04 25.39 -68.70
CA GLU A 94 5.44 24.48 -69.68
C GLU A 94 6.16 23.12 -69.69
N THR A 95 5.34 22.07 -69.76
CA THR A 95 5.71 20.69 -70.07
C THR A 95 6.26 19.88 -68.89
N ILE A 96 5.41 19.01 -68.35
CA ILE A 96 5.57 17.55 -68.40
C ILE A 96 4.36 16.96 -67.67
N GLN A 97 3.38 16.51 -68.44
CA GLN A 97 2.33 15.61 -67.97
C GLN A 97 2.71 14.21 -68.45
N SER A 98 3.38 13.46 -67.57
CA SER A 98 3.32 12.00 -67.50
C SER A 98 4.30 11.55 -66.42
N GLU A 99 3.76 10.97 -65.34
CA GLU A 99 4.42 10.31 -64.18
C GLU A 99 4.05 10.94 -62.82
N GLN A 100 2.75 11.08 -62.55
CA GLN A 100 2.25 11.21 -61.19
C GLN A 100 0.95 10.42 -61.07
N GLN A 101 1.05 9.10 -61.10
CA GLN A 101 -0.05 8.23 -60.70
C GLN A 101 0.47 6.91 -60.15
N GLU A 102 1.36 6.96 -59.14
CA GLU A 102 1.66 5.82 -58.25
C GLU A 102 2.00 6.25 -56.80
N ASP A 103 1.56 7.42 -56.34
CA ASP A 103 1.91 7.95 -54.99
C ASP A 103 0.71 8.28 -54.08
N SER A 104 -0.53 7.95 -54.44
CA SER A 104 -1.70 8.16 -53.56
C SER A 104 -2.11 6.94 -52.71
N ASP A 105 -1.67 5.73 -53.06
CA ASP A 105 -2.23 4.50 -52.46
C ASP A 105 -1.39 3.94 -51.29
N LYS A 106 -0.16 4.46 -51.07
CA LYS A 106 0.71 4.04 -49.96
C LYS A 106 0.47 4.81 -48.66
N GLU A 107 0.08 6.08 -48.73
CA GLU A 107 -0.11 6.94 -47.54
C GLU A 107 -1.43 6.60 -46.80
N ASP A 108 -2.47 6.19 -47.54
CA ASP A 108 -3.77 5.79 -46.95
C ASP A 108 -3.73 4.40 -46.29
N THR A 109 -2.84 3.51 -46.74
CA THR A 109 -2.66 2.16 -46.17
C THR A 109 -1.92 2.22 -44.84
N GLU A 110 -0.83 2.99 -44.76
CA GLU A 110 0.00 3.13 -43.54
C GLU A 110 -0.77 3.85 -42.41
N LYS A 111 -1.62 4.82 -42.76
CA LYS A 111 -2.49 5.54 -41.82
C LYS A 111 -3.63 4.67 -41.27
N THR A 112 -4.09 3.68 -42.05
CA THR A 112 -5.11 2.73 -41.62
C THR A 112 -4.52 1.69 -40.67
N GLU A 113 -3.32 1.18 -40.95
CA GLU A 113 -2.60 0.25 -40.07
C GLU A 113 -2.25 0.87 -38.71
N GLN A 114 -1.77 2.13 -38.70
CA GLN A 114 -1.49 2.86 -37.45
C GLN A 114 -2.76 3.09 -36.61
N LYS A 115 -3.91 3.31 -37.25
CA LYS A 115 -5.20 3.49 -36.57
C LYS A 115 -5.70 2.17 -35.96
N GLU A 116 -5.58 1.06 -36.68
CA GLU A 116 -5.94 -0.27 -36.17
C GLU A 116 -5.02 -0.72 -35.02
N GLU A 117 -3.72 -0.45 -35.10
CA GLU A 117 -2.78 -0.74 -34.02
C GLU A 117 -3.09 0.08 -32.76
N ALA A 118 -3.39 1.38 -32.91
CA ALA A 118 -3.82 2.23 -31.81
C ALA A 118 -5.14 1.75 -31.17
N GLU A 119 -6.10 1.26 -31.96
CA GLU A 119 -7.37 0.72 -31.45
C GLU A 119 -7.18 -0.62 -30.71
N ARG A 120 -6.31 -1.51 -31.21
CA ARG A 120 -5.93 -2.75 -30.51
C ARG A 120 -5.25 -2.47 -29.18
N LEU A 121 -4.31 -1.52 -29.14
CA LEU A 121 -3.65 -1.09 -27.91
C LEU A 121 -4.66 -0.48 -26.92
N ALA A 122 -5.62 0.32 -27.40
CA ALA A 122 -6.68 0.88 -26.57
C ALA A 122 -7.66 -0.19 -26.04
N GLU A 123 -7.97 -1.22 -26.84
CA GLU A 123 -8.78 -2.37 -26.38
C GLU A 123 -8.03 -3.21 -25.34
N GLU A 124 -6.74 -3.48 -25.55
CA GLU A 124 -5.90 -4.20 -24.59
C GLU A 124 -5.78 -3.43 -23.26
N GLN A 125 -5.59 -2.10 -23.32
CA GLN A 125 -5.58 -1.24 -22.13
C GLN A 125 -6.92 -1.29 -21.39
N ARG A 126 -8.05 -1.21 -22.11
CA ARG A 126 -9.40 -1.31 -21.52
C ARG A 126 -9.63 -2.68 -20.86
N LYS A 127 -9.21 -3.77 -21.50
CA LYS A 127 -9.28 -5.14 -20.94
C LYS A 127 -8.41 -5.28 -19.68
N LYS A 128 -7.23 -4.69 -19.68
CA LYS A 128 -6.33 -4.70 -18.52
C LYS A 128 -6.89 -3.88 -17.35
N GLU A 129 -7.45 -2.70 -17.62
CA GLU A 129 -8.10 -1.87 -16.61
C GLU A 129 -9.33 -2.58 -16.04
N GLU A 130 -10.17 -3.20 -16.88
CA GLU A 130 -11.33 -3.97 -16.44
C GLU A 130 -10.91 -5.19 -15.58
N ALA A 131 -9.88 -5.92 -16.00
CA ALA A 131 -9.32 -7.02 -15.22
C ALA A 131 -8.76 -6.56 -13.86
N GLU A 132 -8.11 -5.39 -13.81
CA GLU A 132 -7.61 -4.81 -12.57
C GLU A 132 -8.74 -4.37 -11.64
N ARG A 133 -9.81 -3.75 -12.17
CA ARG A 133 -10.99 -3.42 -11.37
C ARG A 133 -11.67 -4.66 -10.81
N LEU A 134 -11.83 -5.71 -11.61
CA LEU A 134 -12.41 -6.97 -11.17
C LEU A 134 -11.54 -7.63 -10.08
N ALA A 135 -10.21 -7.62 -10.25
CA ALA A 135 -9.29 -8.12 -9.23
C ALA A 135 -9.34 -7.29 -7.94
N GLU A 136 -9.47 -5.97 -8.03
CA GLU A 136 -9.65 -5.11 -6.86
C GLU A 136 -10.98 -5.37 -6.15
N GLU A 137 -12.07 -5.53 -6.90
CA GLU A 137 -13.38 -5.88 -6.35
C GLU A 137 -13.36 -7.24 -5.65
N GLN A 138 -12.71 -8.24 -6.26
CA GLN A 138 -12.51 -9.56 -5.64
C GLN A 138 -11.70 -9.47 -4.35
N ARG A 139 -10.57 -8.75 -4.34
CA ARG A 139 -9.77 -8.54 -3.12
C ARG A 139 -10.59 -7.86 -2.02
N LYS A 140 -11.39 -6.86 -2.36
CA LYS A 140 -12.28 -6.18 -1.40
C LYS A 140 -13.36 -7.11 -0.85
N LYS A 141 -13.93 -7.99 -1.68
CA LYS A 141 -14.90 -9.00 -1.22
C LYS A 141 -14.25 -10.03 -0.31
N GLU A 142 -13.09 -10.56 -0.68
CA GLU A 142 -12.34 -11.50 0.15
C GLU A 142 -11.90 -10.88 1.48
N GLU A 143 -11.47 -9.63 1.47
CA GLU A 143 -11.13 -8.88 2.70
C GLU A 143 -12.38 -8.66 3.58
N ALA A 144 -13.51 -8.26 2.98
CA ALA A 144 -14.76 -8.09 3.72
C ALA A 144 -15.25 -9.42 4.31
N GLU A 145 -15.14 -10.54 3.58
CA GLU A 145 -15.50 -11.86 4.07
C GLU A 145 -14.60 -12.31 5.22
N ARG A 146 -13.29 -12.11 5.11
CA ARG A 146 -12.34 -12.39 6.20
C ARG A 146 -12.65 -11.58 7.47
N LEU A 147 -12.96 -10.29 7.32
CA LEU A 147 -13.34 -9.44 8.44
C LEU A 147 -14.67 -9.89 9.06
N ALA A 148 -15.66 -10.28 8.25
CA ALA A 148 -16.92 -10.81 8.73
C ALA A 148 -16.74 -12.15 9.47
N GLU A 149 -15.87 -13.04 8.98
CA GLU A 149 -15.55 -14.30 9.66
C GLU A 149 -14.84 -14.05 10.99
N GLU A 150 -13.88 -13.12 11.03
CA GLU A 150 -13.19 -12.73 12.26
C GLU A 150 -14.16 -12.15 13.31
N GLN A 151 -15.08 -11.29 12.88
CA GLN A 151 -16.14 -10.75 13.74
C GLN A 151 -17.03 -11.86 14.29
N ARG A 152 -17.49 -12.80 13.45
CA ARG A 152 -18.30 -13.94 13.88
C ARG A 152 -17.58 -14.81 14.91
N LYS A 153 -16.28 -15.08 14.70
CA LYS A 153 -15.46 -15.85 15.68
C LYS A 153 -15.33 -15.10 17.00
N LYS A 154 -15.17 -13.77 16.96
CA LYS A 154 -15.09 -12.95 18.17
C LYS A 154 -16.41 -12.93 18.93
N GLU A 155 -17.54 -12.75 18.24
CA GLU A 155 -18.88 -12.80 18.82
C GLU A 155 -19.19 -14.17 19.42
N GLU A 156 -18.79 -15.25 18.74
CA GLU A 156 -18.92 -16.62 19.27
C GLU A 156 -18.07 -16.84 20.52
N ALA A 157 -16.82 -16.39 20.52
CA ALA A 157 -15.95 -16.47 21.69
C ALA A 157 -16.50 -15.66 22.87
N GLU A 158 -17.07 -14.48 22.63
CA GLU A 158 -17.70 -13.65 23.65
C GLU A 158 -18.95 -14.32 24.23
N ARG A 159 -19.79 -14.92 23.38
CA ARG A 159 -20.95 -15.70 23.82
C ARG A 159 -20.56 -16.88 24.70
N LEU A 160 -19.53 -17.64 24.31
CA LEU A 160 -19.02 -18.76 25.10
C LEU A 160 -18.44 -18.29 26.44
N ALA A 161 -17.72 -17.16 26.46
CA ALA A 161 -17.19 -16.59 27.69
C ALA A 161 -18.30 -16.10 28.64
N GLU A 162 -19.38 -15.53 28.12
CA GLU A 162 -20.55 -15.16 28.93
C GLU A 162 -21.28 -16.39 29.47
N GLU A 163 -21.47 -17.43 28.67
CA GLU A 163 -22.06 -18.69 29.11
C GLU A 163 -21.24 -19.34 30.24
N GLN A 164 -19.91 -19.34 30.13
CA GLN A 164 -19.01 -19.80 31.19
C GLN A 164 -19.15 -18.96 32.46
N ARG A 165 -19.18 -17.62 32.35
CA ARG A 165 -19.41 -16.74 33.51
C ARG A 165 -20.74 -17.02 34.19
N GLN A 166 -21.80 -17.25 33.43
CA GLN A 166 -23.11 -17.57 33.98
C GLN A 166 -23.11 -18.93 34.67
N ALA A 167 -22.47 -19.94 34.09
CA ALA A 167 -22.31 -21.25 34.72
C ALA A 167 -21.52 -21.17 36.03
N GLU A 168 -20.42 -20.41 36.07
CA GLU A 168 -19.62 -20.17 37.27
C GLU A 168 -20.42 -19.41 38.34
N GLN A 169 -21.19 -18.39 37.95
CA GLN A 169 -22.08 -17.67 38.86
C GLN A 169 -23.15 -18.59 39.45
N GLN A 170 -23.76 -19.46 38.64
CA GLN A 170 -24.73 -20.44 39.12
C GLN A 170 -24.10 -21.42 40.12
N GLN A 171 -22.86 -21.85 39.88
CA GLN A 171 -22.12 -22.65 40.85
C GLN A 171 -21.92 -21.87 42.15
N THR A 172 -21.36 -20.65 42.10
CA THR A 172 -21.09 -19.86 43.33
C THR A 172 -22.33 -19.44 44.12
N ASN A 173 -23.53 -19.40 43.51
CA ASN A 173 -24.78 -19.06 44.17
C ASN A 173 -25.51 -20.26 44.80
N VAL A 174 -24.87 -21.43 44.84
CA VAL A 174 -25.37 -22.58 45.60
C VAL A 174 -25.37 -22.22 47.10
N TYR A 175 -26.51 -22.42 47.76
CA TYR A 175 -26.71 -22.13 49.18
C TYR A 175 -27.48 -23.25 49.86
N TYR A 176 -26.97 -23.73 51.00
CA TYR A 176 -27.66 -24.70 51.85
C TYR A 176 -28.05 -24.04 53.16
N LYS A 177 -29.31 -24.21 53.58
CA LYS A 177 -29.82 -23.67 54.85
C LYS A 177 -29.19 -24.36 56.06
N ASN A 178 -28.90 -25.65 55.96
CA ASN A 178 -28.32 -26.47 57.02
C ASN A 178 -27.61 -27.73 56.46
N CYS A 179 -26.94 -28.48 57.34
CA CYS A 179 -26.20 -29.68 56.95
C CYS A 179 -27.08 -30.85 56.50
N ASP A 180 -28.33 -30.93 56.94
CA ASP A 180 -29.25 -31.97 56.49
C ASP A 180 -29.62 -31.77 55.01
N GLU A 181 -29.85 -30.52 54.60
CA GLU A 181 -30.08 -30.14 53.21
C GLU A 181 -28.83 -30.43 52.34
N ALA A 182 -27.64 -30.04 52.81
CA ALA A 182 -26.39 -30.29 52.09
C ALA A 182 -26.11 -31.80 51.93
N ARG A 183 -26.36 -32.62 52.95
CA ARG A 183 -26.24 -34.09 52.87
C ARG A 183 -27.28 -34.72 51.95
N SER A 184 -28.52 -34.24 52.01
CA SER A 184 -29.59 -34.72 51.14
C SER A 184 -29.32 -34.40 49.67
N ALA A 185 -28.65 -33.27 49.40
CA ALA A 185 -28.16 -32.90 48.08
C ALA A 185 -26.88 -33.66 47.66
N GLY A 186 -26.30 -34.47 48.54
CA GLY A 186 -25.05 -35.20 48.29
C GLY A 186 -23.80 -34.31 48.23
N ALA A 187 -23.88 -33.09 48.75
CA ALA A 187 -22.80 -32.09 48.70
C ALA A 187 -21.88 -32.11 49.94
N ALA A 188 -22.24 -32.84 51.00
CA ALA A 188 -21.43 -32.92 52.22
C ALA A 188 -20.35 -34.02 52.14
N PRO A 189 -19.14 -33.79 52.68
CA PRO A 189 -18.67 -32.56 53.34
C PRO A 189 -18.43 -31.41 52.34
N VAL A 190 -18.71 -30.17 52.77
CA VAL A 190 -18.57 -28.96 51.93
C VAL A 190 -17.32 -28.22 52.38
N HIS A 191 -16.32 -28.06 51.52
CA HIS A 191 -15.05 -27.43 51.89
C HIS A 191 -15.04 -25.91 51.69
N GLN A 192 -14.22 -25.21 52.46
CA GLN A 192 -14.03 -23.77 52.30
C GLN A 192 -13.55 -23.43 50.87
N GLY A 193 -14.29 -22.58 50.19
CA GLY A 193 -14.02 -22.18 48.80
C GLY A 193 -14.83 -22.98 47.78
N GLU A 194 -15.48 -24.06 48.18
CA GLU A 194 -16.43 -24.76 47.31
C GLU A 194 -17.78 -24.04 47.27
N PRO A 195 -18.50 -24.13 46.13
CA PRO A 195 -19.83 -23.57 46.05
C PRO A 195 -20.80 -24.24 47.03
N GLY A 196 -21.58 -23.46 47.77
CA GLY A 196 -22.42 -23.95 48.87
C GLY A 196 -21.80 -23.87 50.26
N TYR A 197 -20.49 -23.58 50.38
CA TYR A 197 -19.87 -23.39 51.69
C TYR A 197 -20.41 -22.12 52.37
N GLY A 198 -20.83 -22.28 53.62
CA GLY A 198 -21.16 -21.16 54.49
C GLY A 198 -20.60 -21.40 55.89
N LYS A 199 -20.14 -20.33 56.55
CA LYS A 199 -19.63 -20.40 57.92
C LYS A 199 -20.64 -20.95 58.94
N HIS A 200 -21.93 -20.99 58.59
CA HIS A 200 -22.99 -21.58 59.41
C HIS A 200 -23.04 -23.13 59.32
N LEU A 201 -22.38 -23.73 58.33
CA LEU A 201 -22.28 -25.17 58.12
C LEU A 201 -21.02 -25.77 58.77
N ASP A 202 -19.99 -24.96 59.00
CA ASP A 202 -18.75 -25.29 59.69
C ASP A 202 -18.83 -24.79 61.14
N ARG A 203 -19.25 -25.68 62.04
CA ARG A 203 -19.55 -25.31 63.43
C ARG A 203 -18.28 -25.06 64.27
N ASP A 204 -17.17 -25.71 63.93
CA ASP A 204 -15.90 -25.61 64.65
C ASP A 204 -14.84 -24.78 63.95
N GLY A 205 -15.07 -24.38 62.70
CA GLY A 205 -14.27 -23.37 62.00
C GLY A 205 -12.99 -23.92 61.38
N ASP A 206 -12.94 -25.22 61.06
CA ASP A 206 -11.76 -25.88 60.50
C ASP A 206 -11.67 -25.83 58.96
N GLY A 207 -12.69 -25.25 58.32
CA GLY A 207 -12.79 -25.14 56.87
C GLY A 207 -13.49 -26.33 56.20
N VAL A 208 -14.08 -27.26 56.96
CA VAL A 208 -14.86 -28.40 56.46
C VAL A 208 -16.26 -28.39 57.06
N GLY A 209 -17.24 -27.93 56.27
CA GLY A 209 -18.64 -27.90 56.65
C GLY A 209 -19.31 -29.28 56.60
N CYS A 210 -20.18 -29.56 57.59
CA CYS A 210 -21.01 -30.76 57.65
C CYS A 210 -20.24 -32.10 57.71
N ASP A 211 -19.04 -32.10 58.29
CA ASP A 211 -18.16 -33.26 58.50
C ASP A 211 -18.71 -34.28 59.54
N ARG A 212 -19.61 -33.85 60.44
CA ARG A 212 -20.11 -34.63 61.60
C ARG A 212 -21.61 -34.80 61.67
#